data_AF-A0A2D8K5V5-F1
#
_entry.id   AF-A0A2D8K5V5-F1
#
_cell.length_a   1.000
_cell.length_b   1.000
_cell.length_c   1.000
_cell.angle_alpha   90.00
_cell.angle_beta   90.00
_cell.angle_gamma   90.00
#
_symmetry.space_group_name_H-M   'P 1'
#
loop_
_entity.id
_entity.type
_entity.pdbx_description
1 polymer ?
#
loop_
_entity_poly.entity_id
_entity_poly.type
_entity_poly.pdbx_seq_one_letter_code
_entity_poly.pdbx_strand_id
1 'polypeptide(L)'
;MLAVERVTDDGAMMSQTRLRLVEPARDVSILALEAWHVISSRTRNCLGQLNRPTEPASTVAGVRIENMQLSDLSHCERVDLFRLPNLGRVCYCEIAAVMDCYGWRFHDRWTGEPQPPALELLGSSLPRYLRMIRQSAATRAERFKLGETMLKLCHEDGMSGAEIGKRFGVTAAAVNAAIQKTRRVRDLRARLPLPSCAQAS
;
A
#
# COMPACT_ATOMS: atom_id res chain seq x y z
N MET A 1 -11.42 -4.20 24.12
CA MET A 1 -12.81 -4.61 23.83
C MET A 1 -12.83 -5.18 22.42
N LEU A 2 -13.12 -6.47 22.27
CA LEU A 2 -13.24 -7.12 20.96
C LEU A 2 -14.69 -6.96 20.49
N ALA A 3 -14.89 -6.44 19.28
CA ALA A 3 -16.22 -6.37 18.66
C ALA A 3 -16.46 -7.66 17.86
N VAL A 4 -17.65 -8.24 18.02
CA VAL A 4 -18.10 -9.45 17.31
C VAL A 4 -19.22 -9.03 16.37
N GLU A 5 -18.98 -9.02 15.06
CA GLU A 5 -20.04 -8.83 14.07
C GLU A 5 -20.66 -10.19 13.69
N ARG A 6 -21.99 -10.25 13.71
CA ARG A 6 -22.77 -11.40 13.23
C ARG A 6 -23.24 -11.11 11.81
N VAL A 7 -22.82 -11.95 10.86
CA VAL A 7 -23.43 -12.00 9.53
C VAL A 7 -24.30 -13.24 9.49
N THR A 8 -25.61 -13.06 9.31
CA THR A 8 -26.58 -14.14 9.04
C THR A 8 -26.81 -14.21 7.55
N ASP A 9 -26.56 -15.37 6.96
CA ASP A 9 -26.91 -15.68 5.57
C ASP A 9 -28.05 -16.70 5.61
N ASP A 10 -29.21 -16.31 5.08
CA ASP A 10 -30.41 -17.15 5.02
C ASP A 10 -30.29 -18.11 3.83
N GLY A 11 -29.81 -19.33 4.10
CA GLY A 11 -29.75 -20.39 3.11
C GLY A 11 -29.13 -21.66 3.67
N ALA A 12 -29.97 -22.63 4.00
CA ALA A 12 -29.60 -23.87 4.68
C ALA A 12 -28.51 -24.70 3.95
N MET A 13 -27.32 -24.77 4.55
CA MET A 13 -26.59 -26.02 4.83
C MET A 13 -25.31 -25.70 5.62
N MET A 14 -25.27 -26.15 6.89
CA MET A 14 -24.11 -26.15 7.79
C MET A 14 -23.25 -24.87 7.81
N SER A 15 -23.80 -23.84 8.45
CA SER A 15 -23.11 -22.60 8.80
C SER A 15 -21.94 -22.87 9.76
N GLN A 16 -20.73 -23.10 9.20
CA GLN A 16 -19.51 -22.92 9.98
C GLN A 16 -19.32 -21.40 10.18
N THR A 17 -19.81 -20.89 11.30
CA THR A 17 -19.53 -19.53 11.77
C THR A 17 -18.02 -19.40 11.99
N ARG A 18 -17.27 -19.01 10.96
CA ARG A 18 -15.87 -18.59 11.15
C ARG A 18 -15.91 -17.27 11.90
N LEU A 19 -15.77 -17.36 13.22
CA LEU A 19 -15.40 -16.23 14.07
C LEU A 19 -14.06 -15.69 13.54
N ARG A 20 -14.08 -14.70 12.65
CA ARG A 20 -12.89 -13.93 12.35
C ARG A 20 -12.65 -13.07 13.59
N LEU A 21 -11.61 -13.41 14.36
CA LEU A 21 -11.00 -12.48 15.29
C LEU A 21 -10.60 -11.24 14.47
N VAL A 22 -11.38 -10.17 14.59
CA VAL A 22 -11.03 -8.87 14.03
C VAL A 22 -9.96 -8.32 14.96
N GLU A 23 -8.69 -8.47 14.59
CA GLU A 23 -7.64 -7.67 15.23
C GLU A 23 -8.03 -6.18 15.12
N PRO A 24 -7.75 -5.37 16.15
CA PRO A 24 -8.07 -3.96 16.12
C PRO A 24 -7.42 -3.32 14.89
N ALA A 25 -8.22 -2.54 14.16
CA ALA A 25 -7.75 -1.86 12.95
C ALA A 25 -6.51 -1.04 13.29
N ARG A 26 -5.41 -1.30 12.57
CA ARG A 26 -4.15 -0.60 12.78
C ARG A 26 -4.08 0.52 11.77
N ASP A 27 -4.11 1.76 12.23
CA ASP A 27 -4.02 2.89 11.33
C ASP A 27 -2.58 3.09 10.87
N VAL A 28 -2.36 3.02 9.56
CA VAL A 28 -1.03 3.02 8.95
C VAL A 28 -0.96 4.09 7.89
N SER A 29 0.10 4.89 7.91
CA SER A 29 0.34 5.89 6.88
C SER A 29 0.55 5.25 5.50
N ILE A 30 -0.08 5.84 4.48
CA ILE A 30 0.15 5.48 3.07
C ILE A 30 1.62 5.64 2.68
N LEU A 31 2.30 6.63 3.26
CA LEU A 31 3.73 6.85 3.05
C LEU A 31 4.59 5.72 3.66
N ALA A 32 4.17 5.15 4.80
CA ALA A 32 4.82 3.98 5.38
C ALA A 32 4.66 2.76 4.47
N LEU A 33 3.44 2.50 3.97
CA LEU A 33 3.18 1.39 3.06
C LEU A 33 4.03 1.46 1.79
N GLU A 34 4.26 2.65 1.24
CA GLU A 34 5.17 2.83 0.09
C GLU A 34 6.64 2.59 0.49
N ALA A 35 7.10 3.17 1.60
CA ALA A 35 8.47 3.07 2.06
C ALA A 35 8.87 1.60 2.33
N TRP A 36 7.94 0.80 2.84
CA TRP A 36 8.10 -0.63 3.07
C TRP A 36 7.74 -1.51 1.85
N HIS A 37 7.51 -0.89 0.70
CA HIS A 37 7.23 -1.52 -0.61
C HIS A 37 5.95 -2.36 -0.69
N VAL A 38 5.07 -2.24 0.30
CA VAL A 38 3.76 -2.89 0.35
C VAL A 38 2.88 -2.40 -0.78
N ILE A 39 2.86 -1.08 -1.01
CA ILE A 39 2.23 -0.47 -2.18
C ILE A 39 3.29 0.17 -3.09
N SER A 40 2.93 0.37 -4.34
CA SER A 40 3.77 1.08 -5.30
C SER A 40 3.66 2.61 -5.17
N SER A 41 4.70 3.33 -5.61
CA SER A 41 4.64 4.79 -5.78
C SER A 41 3.51 5.23 -6.69
N ARG A 42 3.14 4.40 -7.68
CA ARG A 42 2.00 4.66 -8.57
C ARG A 42 0.70 4.69 -7.76
N THR A 43 0.47 3.67 -6.94
CA THR A 43 -0.71 3.59 -6.06
C THR A 43 -0.79 4.80 -5.12
N ARG A 44 0.30 5.13 -4.43
CA ARG A 44 0.39 6.34 -3.60
C ARG A 44 0.06 7.62 -4.38
N ASN A 45 0.60 7.77 -5.60
CA ASN A 45 0.35 8.95 -6.43
C ASN A 45 -1.10 9.04 -6.91
N CYS A 46 -1.74 7.91 -7.23
CA CYS A 46 -3.17 7.86 -7.55
C CYS A 46 -4.02 8.27 -6.35
N LEU A 47 -3.70 7.78 -5.14
CA LEU A 47 -4.39 8.18 -3.91
C LEU A 47 -4.21 9.68 -3.61
N GLY A 48 -3.06 10.26 -3.94
CA GLY A 48 -2.85 11.70 -3.81
C GLY A 48 -3.78 12.57 -4.67
N GLN A 49 -4.45 11.99 -5.68
CA GLN A 49 -5.47 12.68 -6.46
C GLN A 49 -6.84 12.72 -5.76
N LEU A 50 -7.05 11.92 -4.69
CA LEU A 50 -8.28 11.99 -3.88
C LEU A 50 -8.41 13.35 -3.18
N ASN A 51 -7.30 14.01 -2.86
CA ASN A 51 -7.30 15.31 -2.17
C ASN A 51 -7.51 16.50 -3.13
N ARG A 52 -8.51 16.42 -4.02
CA ARG A 52 -8.87 17.56 -4.90
C ARG A 52 -10.04 18.34 -4.31
N PRO A 53 -9.82 19.55 -3.76
CA PRO A 53 -10.89 20.36 -3.19
C PRO A 53 -11.94 20.82 -4.22
N THR A 54 -11.64 20.71 -5.52
CA THR A 54 -12.54 21.09 -6.62
C THR A 54 -13.36 19.91 -7.18
N GLU A 55 -13.16 18.68 -6.69
CA GLU A 55 -13.89 17.51 -7.18
C GLU A 55 -14.97 17.08 -6.17
N PRO A 56 -16.27 17.14 -6.54
CA PRO A 56 -17.38 16.79 -5.63
C PRO A 56 -17.47 15.29 -5.26
N ALA A 57 -16.57 14.45 -5.81
CA ALA A 57 -16.37 13.06 -5.43
C ALA A 57 -15.15 12.84 -4.50
N SER A 58 -14.49 13.92 -4.06
CA SER A 58 -13.38 13.85 -3.11
C SER A 58 -13.90 13.47 -1.73
N THR A 59 -13.73 12.20 -1.38
CA THR A 59 -14.13 11.62 -0.08
C THR A 59 -13.03 11.70 0.98
N VAL A 60 -11.83 12.19 0.64
CA VAL A 60 -10.78 12.51 1.64
C VAL A 60 -10.59 14.02 1.70
N ALA A 61 -11.39 14.68 2.53
CA ALA A 61 -11.38 16.12 2.71
C ALA A 61 -10.03 16.62 3.27
N GLY A 62 -9.17 17.20 2.43
CA GLY A 62 -8.05 18.06 2.85
C GLY A 62 -6.80 17.34 3.36
N VAL A 63 -6.76 16.01 3.39
CA VAL A 63 -5.59 15.26 3.88
C VAL A 63 -4.55 15.12 2.77
N ARG A 64 -3.38 15.74 2.98
CA ARG A 64 -2.23 15.59 2.09
C ARG A 64 -1.77 14.13 2.05
N ILE A 65 -1.35 13.65 0.88
CA ILE A 65 -0.87 12.27 0.70
C ILE A 65 0.33 11.91 1.61
N GLU A 66 1.10 12.90 2.06
CA GLU A 66 2.18 12.71 3.04
C GLU A 66 1.67 12.34 4.44
N ASN A 67 0.44 12.73 4.78
CA ASN A 67 -0.19 12.53 6.09
C ASN A 67 -1.32 11.50 6.07
N MET A 68 -1.74 11.07 4.88
CA MET A 68 -2.85 10.14 4.68
C MET A 68 -2.58 8.78 5.35
N GLN A 69 -3.58 8.26 6.03
CA GLN A 69 -3.61 6.97 6.70
C GLN A 69 -4.70 6.06 6.10
N LEU A 70 -4.84 4.83 6.63
CA LEU A 70 -5.85 3.89 6.16
C LEU A 70 -7.25 4.28 6.63
N SER A 71 -7.37 4.88 7.82
CA SER A 71 -8.63 5.48 8.30
C SER A 71 -9.15 6.56 7.36
N ASP A 72 -8.28 7.44 6.85
CA ASP A 72 -8.65 8.46 5.88
C ASP A 72 -9.25 7.83 4.60
N LEU A 73 -8.63 6.75 4.11
CA LEU A 73 -9.15 6.00 2.96
C LEU A 73 -10.44 5.24 3.27
N SER A 74 -10.69 4.89 4.53
CA SER A 74 -11.91 4.18 4.95
C SER A 74 -13.17 5.01 4.70
N HIS A 75 -13.05 6.33 4.67
CA HIS A 75 -14.13 7.26 4.35
C HIS A 75 -14.44 7.36 2.85
N CYS A 76 -13.60 6.77 1.99
CA CYS A 76 -13.87 6.68 0.57
C CYS A 76 -14.88 5.60 0.24
N GLU A 77 -15.78 5.91 -0.68
CA GLU A 77 -16.54 4.85 -1.33
C GLU A 77 -15.60 4.03 -2.21
N ARG A 78 -15.81 2.72 -2.18
CA ARG A 78 -15.09 1.79 -3.04
C ARG A 78 -15.15 2.18 -4.52
N VAL A 79 -16.30 2.68 -4.98
CA VAL A 79 -16.51 3.07 -6.39
C VAL A 79 -15.67 4.26 -6.81
N ASP A 80 -15.39 5.18 -5.89
CA ASP A 80 -14.62 6.39 -6.20
C ASP A 80 -13.15 6.06 -6.48
N LEU A 81 -12.60 5.04 -5.81
CA LEU A 81 -11.27 4.53 -6.13
C LEU A 81 -11.17 4.02 -7.58
N PHE A 82 -12.21 3.37 -8.11
CA PHE A 82 -12.21 2.92 -9.50
C PHE A 82 -12.30 4.07 -10.51
N ARG A 83 -12.77 5.24 -10.09
CA ARG A 83 -12.89 6.44 -10.93
C ARG A 83 -11.61 7.27 -10.94
N LEU A 84 -10.65 7.00 -10.05
CA LEU A 84 -9.41 7.74 -9.99
C LEU A 84 -8.61 7.61 -11.30
N PRO A 85 -8.17 8.73 -11.89
CA PRO A 85 -7.38 8.71 -13.10
C PRO A 85 -6.08 7.92 -12.86
N ASN A 86 -5.73 7.05 -13.80
CA ASN A 86 -4.55 6.18 -13.76
C ASN A 86 -4.56 5.07 -12.70
N LEU A 87 -5.62 4.94 -11.88
CA LEU A 87 -5.75 3.85 -10.92
C LEU A 87 -6.22 2.58 -11.64
N GLY A 88 -5.26 1.69 -11.94
CA GLY A 88 -5.54 0.40 -12.55
C GLY A 88 -5.92 -0.67 -11.51
N ARG A 89 -6.40 -1.82 -12.00
CA ARG A 89 -6.79 -2.98 -11.15
C ARG A 89 -5.68 -3.46 -10.21
N VAL A 90 -4.41 -3.38 -10.64
CA VAL A 90 -3.26 -3.72 -9.77
C VAL A 90 -3.17 -2.76 -8.58
N CYS A 91 -3.29 -1.44 -8.81
CA CYS A 91 -3.24 -0.45 -7.74
C CYS A 91 -4.43 -0.59 -6.79
N TYR A 92 -5.63 -0.87 -7.34
CA TYR A 92 -6.79 -1.22 -6.52
C TYR A 92 -6.53 -2.45 -5.64
N CYS A 93 -5.97 -3.52 -6.21
CA CYS A 93 -5.63 -4.72 -5.44
C CYS A 93 -4.59 -4.45 -4.36
N GLU A 94 -3.58 -3.58 -4.60
CA GLU A 94 -2.62 -3.18 -3.57
C GLU A 94 -3.36 -2.52 -2.39
N ILE A 95 -4.26 -1.56 -2.66
CA ILE A 95 -5.05 -0.86 -1.63
C ILE A 95 -5.98 -1.83 -0.89
N ALA A 96 -6.75 -2.61 -1.64
CA ALA A 96 -7.72 -3.53 -1.07
C ALA A 96 -7.07 -4.61 -0.19
N ALA A 97 -5.89 -5.12 -0.59
CA ALA A 97 -5.13 -6.06 0.22
C ALA A 97 -4.59 -5.42 1.51
N VAL A 98 -4.12 -4.17 1.49
CA VAL A 98 -3.67 -3.50 2.72
C VAL A 98 -4.82 -3.15 3.66
N MET A 99 -5.95 -2.69 3.12
CA MET A 99 -7.15 -2.43 3.92
C MET A 99 -7.57 -3.70 4.67
N ASP A 100 -7.69 -4.85 3.98
CA ASP A 100 -8.03 -6.11 4.62
C ASP A 100 -6.98 -6.59 5.63
N CYS A 101 -5.70 -6.48 5.27
CA CYS A 101 -4.55 -6.87 6.10
C CYS A 101 -4.48 -6.11 7.44
N TYR A 102 -4.83 -4.83 7.45
CA TYR A 102 -4.79 -3.97 8.64
C TYR A 102 -6.17 -3.75 9.29
N GLY A 103 -7.19 -4.50 8.87
CA GLY A 103 -8.53 -4.47 9.48
C GLY A 103 -9.39 -3.27 9.09
N TRP A 104 -9.06 -2.56 8.01
CA TRP A 104 -9.85 -1.45 7.49
C TRP A 104 -10.81 -1.88 6.37
N ARG A 105 -11.91 -1.13 6.28
CA ARG A 105 -12.98 -1.29 5.28
C ARG A 105 -13.26 0.06 4.64
N PHE A 106 -13.77 0.04 3.42
CA PHE A 106 -14.39 1.25 2.85
C PHE A 106 -15.76 1.44 3.49
N HIS A 107 -16.33 2.63 3.44
CA HIS A 107 -17.68 2.85 3.94
C HIS A 107 -18.57 3.39 2.83
N ASP A 108 -19.81 2.93 2.83
CA ASP A 108 -20.86 3.54 2.00
C ASP A 108 -21.17 4.94 2.53
N ARG A 109 -21.21 5.94 1.66
CA ARG A 109 -21.42 7.33 2.10
C ARG A 109 -22.83 7.57 2.66
N TRP A 110 -23.81 6.77 2.24
CA TRP A 110 -25.22 6.98 2.54
C TRP A 110 -25.65 6.18 3.76
N THR A 111 -25.20 4.93 3.86
CA THR A 111 -25.55 4.07 5.00
C THR A 111 -24.51 4.11 6.12
N GLY A 112 -23.27 4.53 5.83
CA GLY A 112 -22.16 4.45 6.77
C GLY A 112 -21.72 3.02 7.05
N GLU A 113 -22.29 2.03 6.36
CA GLU A 113 -21.98 0.62 6.57
C GLU A 113 -20.61 0.25 5.95
N PRO A 114 -19.82 -0.60 6.63
CA PRO A 114 -18.55 -1.05 6.10
C PRO A 114 -18.76 -1.92 4.85
N GLN A 115 -18.10 -1.55 3.76
CA GLN A 115 -18.01 -2.31 2.53
C GLN A 115 -16.68 -3.08 2.49
N PRO A 116 -16.70 -4.41 2.29
CA PRO A 116 -15.47 -5.17 2.11
C PRO A 116 -14.70 -4.67 0.88
N PRO A 117 -13.35 -4.64 0.93
CA PRO A 117 -12.54 -4.43 -0.25
C PRO A 117 -12.93 -5.50 -1.27
N ALA A 118 -13.37 -5.06 -2.45
CA ALA A 118 -14.05 -5.96 -3.38
C ALA A 118 -13.07 -6.69 -4.29
N LEU A 119 -12.07 -7.32 -3.66
CA LEU A 119 -11.16 -8.23 -4.34
C LEU A 119 -11.92 -9.34 -5.06
N GLU A 120 -13.02 -9.80 -4.47
CA GLU A 120 -13.89 -10.83 -5.03
C GLU A 120 -14.54 -10.43 -6.36
N LEU A 121 -14.79 -9.13 -6.60
CA LEU A 121 -15.32 -8.64 -7.89
C LEU A 121 -14.35 -8.85 -9.05
N LEU A 122 -13.09 -9.16 -8.77
CA LEU A 122 -12.10 -9.49 -9.79
C LEU A 122 -12.16 -10.97 -10.20
N GLY A 123 -12.94 -11.78 -9.48
CA GLY A 123 -13.21 -13.19 -9.79
C GLY A 123 -11.96 -13.99 -10.12
N SER A 124 -12.00 -14.71 -11.26
CA SER A 124 -10.91 -15.55 -11.74
C SER A 124 -9.60 -14.80 -12.04
N SER A 125 -9.63 -13.47 -12.17
CA SER A 125 -8.44 -12.65 -12.41
C SER A 125 -7.69 -12.27 -11.13
N LEU A 126 -8.30 -12.41 -9.95
CA LEU A 126 -7.69 -12.03 -8.68
C LEU A 126 -6.31 -12.69 -8.44
N PRO A 127 -6.12 -14.01 -8.63
CA PRO A 127 -4.82 -14.65 -8.42
C PRO A 127 -3.71 -14.08 -9.30
N ARG A 128 -4.05 -13.67 -10.53
CA ARG A 128 -3.10 -13.01 -11.45
C ARG A 128 -2.65 -11.67 -10.89
N TYR A 129 -3.57 -10.83 -10.43
CA TYR A 129 -3.23 -9.51 -9.87
C TYR A 129 -2.41 -9.64 -8.57
N LEU A 130 -2.77 -10.56 -7.68
CA LEU A 130 -2.00 -10.80 -6.46
C LEU A 130 -0.57 -11.27 -6.77
N ARG A 131 -0.38 -12.11 -7.80
CA ARG A 131 0.96 -12.50 -8.28
C ARG A 131 1.74 -11.30 -8.79
N MET A 132 1.12 -10.44 -9.61
CA MET A 132 1.76 -9.24 -10.13
C MET A 132 2.19 -8.28 -9.01
N ILE A 133 1.37 -8.13 -7.97
CA ILE A 133 1.70 -7.31 -6.79
C ILE A 133 2.92 -7.88 -6.07
N ARG A 134 2.91 -9.18 -5.75
CA ARG A 134 4.03 -9.84 -5.06
C ARG A 134 5.32 -9.71 -5.85
N GLN A 135 5.28 -9.96 -7.16
CA GLN A 135 6.44 -9.85 -8.04
C GLN A 135 6.96 -8.40 -8.11
N SER A 136 6.05 -7.43 -8.23
CA SER A 136 6.42 -6.00 -8.25
C SER A 136 7.01 -5.55 -6.91
N ALA A 137 6.49 -6.03 -5.78
CA ALA A 137 7.01 -5.76 -4.45
C ALA A 137 8.42 -6.36 -4.27
N ALA A 138 8.63 -7.60 -4.73
CA ALA A 138 9.94 -8.25 -4.73
C ALA A 138 10.97 -7.45 -5.55
N THR A 139 10.63 -7.03 -6.77
CA THR A 139 11.50 -6.18 -7.60
C THR A 139 11.82 -4.84 -6.92
N ARG A 140 10.87 -4.22 -6.22
CA ARG A 140 11.13 -2.99 -5.45
C ARG A 140 12.12 -3.25 -4.32
N ALA A 141 11.96 -4.35 -3.58
CA ALA A 141 12.85 -4.73 -2.49
C ALA A 141 14.28 -5.05 -2.98
N GLU A 142 14.42 -5.75 -4.10
CA GLU A 142 15.71 -6.01 -4.74
C GLU A 142 16.42 -4.72 -5.14
N ARG A 143 15.71 -3.81 -5.82
CA ARG A 143 16.26 -2.51 -6.20
C ARG A 143 16.68 -1.67 -4.99
N PHE A 144 15.92 -1.76 -3.90
CA PHE A 144 16.28 -1.09 -2.66
C PHE A 144 17.56 -1.67 -2.05
N LYS A 145 17.69 -3.00 -1.96
CA LYS A 145 18.93 -3.68 -1.52
C LYS A 145 20.15 -3.32 -2.38
N LEU A 146 19.96 -3.22 -3.69
CA LEU A 146 21.02 -2.75 -4.60
C LEU A 146 21.45 -1.32 -4.24
N GLY A 147 20.49 -0.43 -4.02
CA GLY A 147 20.77 0.94 -3.57
C GLY A 147 21.43 1.00 -2.18
N GLU A 148 21.10 0.08 -1.26
CA GLU A 148 21.79 -0.05 0.03
C GLU A 148 23.25 -0.46 -0.14
N THR A 149 23.53 -1.37 -1.07
CA THR A 149 24.90 -1.78 -1.41
C THR A 149 25.68 -0.60 -1.99
N MET A 150 25.08 0.17 -2.92
CA MET A 150 25.69 1.37 -3.47
C MET A 150 25.94 2.45 -2.41
N LEU A 151 24.98 2.64 -1.49
CA LEU A 151 25.11 3.56 -0.37
C LEU A 151 26.27 3.17 0.55
N LYS A 152 26.43 1.87 0.82
CA LYS A 152 27.53 1.32 1.62
C LYS A 152 28.89 1.59 0.97
N LEU A 153 29.04 1.25 -0.32
CA LEU A 153 30.27 1.50 -1.09
C LEU A 153 30.65 2.99 -1.11
N CYS A 154 29.66 3.88 -1.19
CA CYS A 154 29.89 5.31 -1.21
C CYS A 154 30.34 5.86 0.15
N HIS A 155 29.74 5.42 1.24
CA HIS A 155 30.00 5.97 2.58
C HIS A 155 31.12 5.26 3.34
N GLU A 156 31.20 3.94 3.25
CA GLU A 156 32.17 3.14 4.00
C GLU A 156 33.47 2.97 3.22
N ASP A 157 33.37 2.69 1.91
CA ASP A 157 34.54 2.44 1.06
C ASP A 157 35.02 3.72 0.32
N GLY A 158 34.34 4.85 0.52
CA GLY A 158 34.69 6.15 -0.07
C GLY A 158 34.59 6.21 -1.59
N MET A 159 33.93 5.25 -2.24
CA MET A 159 33.87 5.18 -3.70
C MET A 159 33.02 6.31 -4.28
N SER A 160 33.50 6.91 -5.37
CA SER A 160 32.73 7.86 -6.15
C SER A 160 31.58 7.18 -6.91
N GLY A 161 30.55 7.96 -7.26
CA GLY A 161 29.43 7.45 -8.06
C GLY A 161 29.85 6.89 -9.43
N ALA A 162 30.97 7.36 -10.00
CA ALA A 162 31.52 6.85 -11.26
C ALA A 162 32.15 5.46 -11.09
N GLU A 163 32.91 5.23 -10.02
CA GLU A 163 33.52 3.94 -9.72
C GLU A 163 32.46 2.89 -9.40
N ILE A 164 31.45 3.26 -8.60
CA ILE A 164 30.29 2.41 -8.34
C ILE A 164 29.55 2.14 -9.65
N GLY A 165 29.32 3.16 -10.48
CA GLY A 165 28.65 3.00 -11.77
C GLY A 165 29.33 1.96 -12.66
N LYS A 166 30.67 2.03 -12.76
CA LYS A 166 31.48 1.05 -13.50
C LYS A 166 31.28 -0.37 -12.97
N ARG A 167 31.24 -0.56 -11.64
CA ARG A 167 31.06 -1.88 -11.00
C ARG A 167 29.68 -2.49 -11.26
N PHE A 168 28.64 -1.67 -11.35
CA PHE A 168 27.25 -2.11 -11.53
C PHE A 168 26.75 -2.00 -12.98
N GLY A 169 27.60 -1.57 -13.92
CA GLY A 169 27.22 -1.39 -15.32
C GLY A 169 26.17 -0.29 -15.54
N VAL A 170 26.18 0.76 -14.71
CA VAL A 170 25.23 1.88 -14.76
C VAL A 170 25.95 3.23 -14.74
N THR A 171 25.24 4.30 -15.09
CA THR A 171 25.83 5.65 -15.08
C THR A 171 25.99 6.18 -13.65
N ALA A 172 26.94 7.09 -13.45
CA ALA A 172 27.12 7.77 -12.16
C ALA A 172 25.85 8.50 -11.68
N ALA A 173 25.08 9.08 -12.62
CA ALA A 173 23.81 9.72 -12.31
C ALA A 173 22.77 8.71 -11.78
N ALA A 174 22.68 7.52 -12.37
CA ALA A 174 21.79 6.47 -11.91
C ALA A 174 22.17 5.98 -10.50
N VAL A 175 23.48 5.86 -10.21
CA VAL A 175 23.98 5.53 -8.87
C VAL A 175 23.58 6.60 -7.87
N ASN A 176 23.85 7.88 -8.15
CA ASN A 176 23.53 8.98 -7.24
C ASN A 176 22.02 9.06 -6.98
N ALA A 177 21.19 8.87 -8.01
CA ALA A 177 19.74 8.81 -7.85
C ALA A 177 19.29 7.62 -6.98
N ALA A 178 19.89 6.44 -7.17
CA ALA A 178 19.61 5.26 -6.35
C ALA A 178 20.00 5.49 -4.89
N ILE A 179 21.19 6.03 -4.63
CA ILE A 179 21.68 6.40 -3.29
C ILE A 179 20.74 7.38 -2.61
N GLN A 180 20.37 8.47 -3.28
CA GLN A 180 19.45 9.46 -2.71
C GLN A 180 18.07 8.85 -2.40
N LYS A 181 17.54 8.04 -3.32
CA LYS A 181 16.27 7.35 -3.11
C LYS A 181 16.34 6.38 -1.92
N THR A 182 17.41 5.61 -1.81
CA THR A 182 17.62 4.67 -0.71
C THR A 182 17.76 5.38 0.62
N ARG A 183 18.52 6.48 0.71
CA ARG A 183 18.60 7.31 1.92
C ARG A 183 17.22 7.77 2.37
N ARG A 184 16.46 8.39 1.46
CA ARG A 184 15.08 8.84 1.73
C ARG A 184 14.19 7.71 2.26
N VAL A 185 14.26 6.52 1.65
CA VAL A 185 13.45 5.38 2.10
C VAL A 185 13.91 4.86 3.47
N ARG A 186 15.22 4.80 3.76
CA ARG A 186 15.72 4.45 5.10
C ARG A 186 15.24 5.44 6.16
N ASP A 187 15.32 6.74 5.88
CA ASP A 187 14.85 7.79 6.79
C ASP A 187 13.35 7.73 7.02
N LEU A 188 12.57 7.35 6.00
CA LEU A 188 11.13 7.12 6.14
C LEU A 188 10.83 5.89 6.99
N ARG A 189 11.50 4.75 6.74
CA ARG A 189 11.29 3.52 7.53
C ARG A 189 11.67 3.69 9.00
N ALA A 190 12.71 4.47 9.29
CA ALA A 190 13.11 4.77 10.67
C ALA A 190 12.05 5.60 11.41
N ARG A 191 11.41 6.57 10.73
CA ARG A 191 10.36 7.42 11.30
C ARG A 191 8.99 6.77 11.32
N LEU A 192 8.72 5.88 10.38
CA LEU A 192 7.43 5.24 10.14
C LEU A 192 7.62 3.72 10.12
N PRO A 193 7.83 3.09 11.29
CA PRO A 193 7.87 1.64 11.38
C PRO A 193 6.52 1.06 10.95
N LEU A 194 6.56 -0.02 10.18
CA LEU A 194 5.35 -0.68 9.71
C LEU A 194 5.01 -1.84 10.67
N PRO A 195 3.83 -1.85 11.31
CA PRO A 195 3.42 -2.97 12.14
C PRO A 195 3.25 -4.23 11.28
N SER A 196 3.49 -5.40 11.88
CA SER A 196 3.22 -6.68 11.20
C SER A 196 1.75 -6.80 10.84
N CYS A 197 1.48 -7.31 9.65
CA CYS A 197 0.13 -7.64 9.21
C CYS A 197 -0.37 -8.87 9.96
N ALA A 198 -1.58 -8.80 10.54
CA ALA A 198 -2.21 -9.90 11.27
C ALA A 198 -2.35 -11.18 10.42
N GLN A 199 -2.52 -11.01 9.10
CA GLN A 199 -2.72 -12.11 8.15
C GLN A 199 -1.41 -12.75 7.63
N ALA A 200 -0.25 -12.38 8.18
CA ALA A 200 1.05 -12.98 7.81
C ALA A 200 1.39 -14.28 8.58
N SER A 201 0.39 -14.90 9.24
CA SER A 201 0.52 -16.19 9.95
C SER A 201 -0.19 -17.31 9.22
#